data_AF-A0A8H4TR01-F1
#
_entry.id   AF-A0A8H4TR01-F1
#
_cell.length_a   1.000
_cell.length_b   1.000
_cell.length_c   1.000
_cell.angle_alpha   90.00
_cell.angle_beta   90.00
_cell.angle_gamma   90.00
#
_symmetry.space_group_name_H-M   'P 1'
#
loop_
_entity.id
_entity.type
_entity.pdbx_description
1 polymer ?
#
loop_
_entity_poly.entity_id
_entity_poly.type
_entity_poly.pdbx_seq_one_letter_code
_entity_poly.pdbx_strand_id
1 'polypeptide(L)'
;MRTQNHTFVTIPIPRYLPFQTVLDYLKTYEPVLQHNPGMVSYEKHDLDYDLIANDSFFDASDPGESLRCYQAYEVIRLGPGCRRDLKWPIIFQSVPNGIVCRTDAPAGVISWTQ
;
A
#
# COMPACT_ATOMS: atom_id res chain seq x y z
N MET A 1 -21.67 0.66 4.33
CA MET A 1 -21.85 -0.18 3.12
C MET A 1 -20.47 -0.34 2.49
N ARG A 2 -19.90 -1.55 2.45
CA ARG A 2 -18.56 -1.80 1.89
C ARG A 2 -18.72 -2.02 0.38
N THR A 3 -18.06 -1.19 -0.43
CA THR A 3 -18.07 -1.31 -1.89
C THR A 3 -16.73 -1.89 -2.32
N GLN A 4 -16.74 -3.00 -3.06
CA GLN A 4 -15.54 -3.64 -3.57
C GLN A 4 -15.45 -3.39 -5.07
N ASN A 5 -14.40 -2.68 -5.48
CA ASN A 5 -14.10 -2.41 -6.89
C ASN A 5 -12.80 -3.14 -7.25
N HIS A 6 -12.80 -3.87 -8.36
CA HIS A 6 -11.61 -4.58 -8.84
C HIS A 6 -11.06 -3.90 -10.08
N THR A 7 -9.77 -3.57 -10.06
CA THR A 7 -9.02 -3.10 -11.23
C THR A 7 -7.82 -4.02 -11.39
N PHE A 8 -7.57 -4.50 -12.61
CA PHE A 8 -6.44 -5.35 -12.92
C PHE A 8 -5.52 -4.66 -13.91
N VAL A 9 -4.22 -4.71 -13.64
CA VAL A 9 -3.17 -4.28 -14.57
C VAL A 9 -2.27 -5.47 -14.84
N THR A 10 -2.14 -5.87 -16.11
CA THR A 10 -1.25 -6.96 -16.51
C THR A 10 -0.02 -6.38 -17.19
N ILE A 11 1.15 -6.63 -16.60
CA ILE A 11 2.44 -6.19 -17.15
C ILE A 11 3.22 -7.43 -17.55
N PRO A 12 3.65 -7.58 -18.81
CA PRO A 12 4.48 -8.71 -19.21
C PRO A 12 5.84 -8.63 -18.51
N ILE A 13 6.17 -9.66 -17.74
CA ILE A 13 7.49 -9.79 -17.10
C ILE A 13 8.49 -10.29 -18.16
N PRO A 14 9.70 -9.69 -18.26
CA PRO A 14 10.73 -10.18 -19.17
C PRO A 14 11.04 -11.67 -18.92
N ARG A 15 11.15 -12.47 -19.99
CA ARG A 15 11.31 -13.94 -19.88
C ARG A 15 12.53 -14.41 -19.08
N TYR A 16 13.56 -13.57 -18.98
CA TYR A 16 14.78 -13.87 -18.23
C TYR A 16 14.63 -13.62 -16.73
N LEU A 17 13.56 -12.97 -16.29
CA LEU A 17 13.33 -12.63 -14.89
C LEU A 17 12.40 -13.67 -14.25
N PRO A 18 12.86 -14.41 -13.23
CA PRO A 18 11.99 -15.32 -12.50
C PRO A 18 10.84 -14.58 -11.83
N PHE A 19 9.64 -15.17 -11.85
CA PHE A 19 8.46 -14.61 -11.18
C PHE A 19 8.72 -14.33 -9.68
N GLN A 20 9.43 -15.23 -9.01
CA GLN A 20 9.75 -15.07 -7.59
C GLN A 20 10.55 -13.80 -7.32
N THR A 21 11.48 -13.42 -8.20
CA THR A 21 12.24 -12.17 -8.06
C THR A 21 11.35 -10.93 -8.10
N VAL A 22 10.30 -10.95 -8.92
CA VAL A 22 9.32 -9.85 -8.96
C VAL A 22 8.52 -9.81 -7.66
N LEU A 23 8.07 -10.97 -7.16
CA LEU A 23 7.35 -11.03 -5.88
C LEU A 23 8.22 -10.56 -4.71
N ASP A 24 9.46 -11.01 -4.62
CA ASP A 24 10.38 -10.63 -3.56
C ASP A 24 10.64 -9.12 -3.61
N TYR A 25 10.79 -8.55 -4.80
CA TYR A 25 10.92 -7.11 -4.97
C TYR A 25 9.67 -6.36 -4.53
N LEU A 26 8.46 -6.79 -4.92
CA LEU A 26 7.21 -6.17 -4.47
C LEU A 26 7.03 -6.24 -2.95
N LYS A 27 7.47 -7.34 -2.32
CA LYS A 27 7.43 -7.53 -0.86
C LYS A 27 8.42 -6.64 -0.09
N THR A 28 9.26 -5.87 -0.77
CA THR A 28 10.00 -4.76 -0.14
C THR A 28 9.13 -3.52 0.09
N TYR A 29 7.92 -3.48 -0.49
CA TYR A 29 6.89 -2.44 -0.38
C TYR A 29 7.23 -1.09 -1.03
N GLU A 30 8.46 -0.63 -0.86
CA GLU A 30 8.95 0.64 -1.41
C GLU A 30 8.73 0.82 -2.92
N PRO A 31 8.85 -0.22 -3.78
CA PRO A 31 8.58 -0.06 -5.22
C PRO A 31 7.15 0.40 -5.53
N VAL A 32 6.17 -0.02 -4.72
CA VAL A 32 4.78 0.40 -4.88
C VAL A 32 4.60 1.87 -4.54
N LEU A 33 5.31 2.35 -3.50
CA LEU A 33 5.31 3.77 -3.13
C LEU A 33 6.04 4.61 -4.19
N GLN A 34 7.23 4.19 -4.61
CA GLN A 34 8.07 4.88 -5.59
C GLN A 34 7.38 5.05 -6.94
N HIS A 35 6.57 4.08 -7.34
CA HIS A 35 5.88 4.09 -8.63
C HIS A 35 4.41 4.53 -8.55
N ASN A 36 3.93 5.00 -7.39
CA ASN A 36 2.62 5.64 -7.29
C ASN A 36 2.70 7.06 -7.91
N PRO A 37 1.90 7.38 -8.96
CA PRO A 37 1.95 8.68 -9.64
C PRO A 37 1.67 9.90 -8.75
N GLY A 38 0.98 9.72 -7.63
CA GLY A 38 0.69 10.78 -6.66
C GLY A 38 1.77 10.97 -5.60
N MET A 39 2.74 10.05 -5.49
CA MET A 39 3.74 10.06 -4.42
C MET A 39 4.78 11.16 -4.63
N VAL A 40 4.96 12.01 -3.61
CA VAL A 40 6.04 13.00 -3.57
C VAL A 40 7.22 12.48 -2.76
N SER A 41 6.93 11.95 -1.57
CA SER A 41 7.93 11.34 -0.69
C SER A 41 7.25 10.39 0.29
N TYR A 42 8.04 9.49 0.87
CA TYR A 42 7.58 8.61 1.94
C TYR A 42 8.70 8.41 2.95
N GLU A 43 8.32 8.14 4.19
CA GLU A 43 9.25 7.80 5.26
C GLU A 43 8.72 6.59 6.03
N LYS A 44 9.64 5.76 6.54
CA LYS A 44 9.26 4.68 7.46
C LYS A 44 8.64 5.29 8.71
N HIS A 45 7.55 4.71 9.17
CA HIS A 45 6.82 5.18 10.34
C HIS A 45 6.57 4.01 11.29
N ASP A 46 6.43 4.32 12.57
CA ASP A 46 6.12 3.31 13.56
C ASP A 46 4.70 2.78 13.34
N LEU A 47 4.51 1.48 13.58
CA LEU A 47 3.20 0.83 13.51
C LEU A 47 2.41 1.15 14.78
N ASP A 48 1.21 1.67 14.59
CA ASP A 48 0.20 1.74 15.64
C ASP A 48 -0.52 0.39 15.72
N TYR A 49 -0.10 -0.48 16.63
CA TYR A 49 -0.64 -1.83 16.79
C TYR A 49 -2.12 -1.82 17.22
N ASP A 50 -2.58 -0.80 17.94
CA ASP A 50 -3.97 -0.72 18.41
C ASP A 50 -4.94 -0.54 17.23
N LEU A 51 -4.48 0.16 16.19
CA LEU A 51 -5.22 0.43 14.96
C LEU A 51 -5.35 -0.79 14.03
N ILE A 52 -4.44 -1.76 14.16
CA ILE A 52 -4.37 -2.98 13.33
C ILE A 52 -4.86 -4.23 14.06
N ALA A 53 -4.84 -4.27 15.39
CA ALA A 53 -5.15 -5.46 16.18
C ALA A 53 -6.51 -6.10 15.86
N ASN A 54 -7.47 -5.30 15.39
CA ASN A 54 -8.83 -5.73 15.06
C ASN A 54 -9.12 -5.75 13.56
N ASP A 55 -8.13 -5.50 12.70
CA ASP A 55 -8.32 -5.44 11.26
C ASP A 55 -8.13 -6.81 10.62
N SER A 56 -9.25 -7.50 10.36
CA SER A 56 -9.29 -8.83 9.71
C SER A 56 -8.69 -8.87 8.30
N PHE A 57 -8.36 -7.72 7.70
CA PHE A 57 -7.70 -7.69 6.40
C PHE A 57 -6.24 -8.14 6.48
N PHE A 58 -5.59 -7.92 7.61
CA PHE A 58 -4.24 -8.39 7.84
C PHE A 58 -4.27 -9.80 8.43
N ASP A 59 -3.35 -10.64 7.97
CA ASP A 59 -3.16 -11.99 8.49
C ASP A 59 -2.60 -11.92 9.91
N ALA A 60 -3.45 -12.19 10.89
CA ALA A 60 -3.09 -12.24 12.31
C ALA A 60 -2.15 -13.40 12.67
N SER A 61 -1.97 -14.39 11.78
CA SER A 61 -1.02 -15.50 11.96
C SER A 61 0.42 -15.15 11.58
N ASP A 62 0.66 -13.94 11.07
CA ASP A 62 1.97 -13.31 10.87
C ASP A 62 2.15 -12.16 11.89
N PRO A 63 2.53 -12.47 13.14
CA PRO A 63 2.41 -11.56 14.28
C PRO A 63 3.58 -10.55 14.35
N GLY A 64 4.00 -9.99 13.22
CA GLY A 64 4.89 -8.83 13.18
C GLY A 64 6.13 -8.94 12.29
N GLU A 65 6.33 -10.01 11.53
CA GLU A 65 7.53 -10.09 10.69
C GLU A 65 7.40 -9.27 9.41
N SER A 66 6.22 -9.25 8.78
CA SER A 66 6.05 -8.57 7.49
C SER A 66 5.36 -7.21 7.53
N LEU A 67 4.64 -6.86 8.61
CA LEU A 67 3.95 -5.57 8.72
C LEU A 67 4.93 -4.40 8.66
N ARG A 68 4.69 -3.43 7.78
CA ARG A 68 5.49 -2.18 7.70
C ARG A 68 4.57 -0.98 7.49
N CYS A 69 4.81 0.09 8.23
CA CYS A 69 4.10 1.35 8.06
C CYS A 69 5.01 2.38 7.38
N TYR A 70 4.45 3.11 6.43
CA TYR A 70 5.08 4.26 5.82
C TYR A 70 4.16 5.46 5.92
N GLN A 71 4.71 6.60 6.31
CA GLN A 71 4.03 7.87 6.20
C GLN A 71 4.20 8.36 4.76
N ALA A 72 3.11 8.35 4.00
CA ALA A 72 3.08 8.83 2.62
C ALA A 72 2.78 10.34 2.59
N TYR A 73 3.46 11.03 1.68
CA TYR A 73 3.21 12.42 1.31
C TYR A 73 2.85 12.44 -0.18
N GLU A 74 1.59 12.70 -0.49
CA GLU A 74 1.04 12.60 -1.85
C GLU A 74 0.43 13.92 -2.32
N VAL A 75 0.31 14.08 -3.64
CA VAL A 75 -0.41 15.18 -4.28
C VAL A 75 -1.43 14.60 -5.23
N ILE A 76 -2.71 14.88 -4.96
CA ILE A 76 -3.79 14.54 -5.89
C ILE A 76 -4.16 15.77 -6.73
N ARG A 77 -4.49 15.52 -8.00
CA ARG A 77 -5.11 16.53 -8.87
C ARG A 77 -6.63 16.40 -8.77
N LEU A 78 -7.28 17.47 -8.37
CA LEU A 78 -8.74 17.55 -8.26
C LEU A 78 -9.38 18.13 -9.54
N GLY A 79 -8.59 18.83 -10.34
CA GLY A 79 -8.99 19.44 -11.61
C GLY A 79 -7.89 20.31 -12.19
N PRO A 80 -8.13 21.01 -13.31
CA PRO A 80 -7.16 21.93 -13.90
C PRO A 80 -6.71 22.99 -12.88
N GLY A 81 -5.40 23.08 -12.62
CA GLY A 81 -4.82 24.02 -11.67
C GLY A 81 -5.12 23.74 -10.18
N CYS A 82 -5.96 22.75 -9.86
CA CYS A 82 -6.34 22.43 -8.50
C CYS A 82 -5.66 21.14 -8.04
N ARG A 83 -4.77 21.28 -7.06
CA ARG A 83 -4.08 20.18 -6.40
C ARG A 83 -4.27 20.24 -4.90
N ARG A 84 -4.18 19.09 -4.25
CA ARG A 84 -4.20 19.00 -2.79
C ARG A 84 -3.05 18.11 -2.33
N ASP A 85 -2.27 18.65 -1.42
CA ASP A 85 -1.22 17.92 -0.71
C ASP A 85 -1.87 17.13 0.41
N LEU A 86 -1.41 15.90 0.58
CA LEU A 86 -2.00 14.94 1.50
C LEU A 86 -0.92 14.18 2.23
N LYS A 87 -1.28 13.76 3.45
CA LYS A 87 -0.44 13.00 4.35
C LYS A 87 -1.28 11.92 5.02
N TRP A 88 -0.86 10.66 4.93
CA TRP A 88 -1.51 9.52 5.59
C TRP A 88 -0.56 8.33 5.76
N PRO A 89 -0.79 7.48 6.77
CA PRO A 89 -0.08 6.22 6.90
C PRO A 89 -0.57 5.21 5.85
N ILE A 90 0.35 4.39 5.35
CA ILE A 90 0.08 3.20 4.55
C ILE A 90 0.72 2.01 5.26
N ILE A 91 -0.10 1.03 5.59
CA ILE A 91 0.31 -0.19 6.30
C ILE A 91 0.32 -1.32 5.28
N PHE A 92 1.46 -1.98 5.11
CA PHE A 92 1.65 -3.10 4.22
C PHE A 92 1.83 -4.40 4.98
N GLN A 93 1.40 -5.50 4.39
CA GLN A 93 1.74 -6.86 4.80
C GLN A 93 2.07 -7.70 3.56
N SER A 94 3.07 -8.57 3.67
CA SER A 94 3.36 -9.57 2.63
C SER A 94 2.36 -10.71 2.75
N VAL A 95 1.82 -11.14 1.62
CA VAL A 95 0.98 -12.35 1.52
C VAL A 95 1.64 -13.33 0.54
N PRO A 96 1.25 -14.62 0.51
CA PRO A 96 1.94 -15.62 -0.32
C PRO A 96 2.18 -15.15 -1.77
N ASN A 97 1.17 -14.55 -2.40
CA ASN A 97 1.18 -14.17 -3.81
C ASN A 97 1.41 -12.67 -4.08
N GLY A 98 1.85 -11.88 -3.09
CA GLY A 98 2.04 -10.44 -3.28
C GLY A 98 2.07 -9.68 -1.98
N ILE A 99 1.42 -8.53 -1.97
CA ILE A 99 1.28 -7.66 -0.80
C ILE A 99 -0.17 -7.22 -0.67
N VAL A 100 -0.57 -6.92 0.55
CA VAL A 100 -1.81 -6.21 0.83
C VAL A 100 -1.47 -4.91 1.54
N CYS A 101 -2.31 -3.89 1.38
CA CYS A 101 -2.14 -2.66 2.14
C CYS A 101 -3.46 -2.05 2.59
N ARG A 102 -3.38 -1.34 3.70
CA ARG A 102 -4.41 -0.44 4.21
C ARG A 102 -3.89 0.99 4.20
N THR A 103 -4.77 1.92 3.83
CA THR A 103 -4.49 3.35 3.88
C THR A 103 -5.59 4.07 4.64
N ASP A 104 -5.19 4.91 5.59
CA ASP A 104 -6.11 5.74 6.39
C ASP A 104 -6.04 7.17 5.88
N ALA A 105 -6.81 7.43 4.82
CA ALA A 105 -6.85 8.72 4.16
C ALA A 105 -7.67 9.76 4.97
N PRO A 106 -7.45 11.07 4.72
CA PRO A 106 -8.20 12.15 5.36
C PRO A 106 -9.71 12.00 5.23
N ALA A 107 -10.44 12.65 6.14
CA ALA A 107 -11.90 12.58 6.24
C ALA A 107 -12.46 11.19 6.62
N GLY A 108 -11.65 10.35 7.28
CA GLY A 108 -12.09 9.06 7.82
C GLY A 108 -12.26 7.98 6.75
N VAL A 109 -11.62 8.16 5.59
CA VAL A 109 -11.69 7.18 4.51
C VAL A 109 -10.62 6.12 4.74
N ILE A 110 -11.04 4.88 4.93
CA ILE A 110 -10.14 3.73 5.02
C ILE A 110 -10.25 2.94 3.72
N SER A 111 -9.10 2.65 3.10
CA SER A 111 -9.00 1.85 1.89
C SER A 111 -8.16 0.61 2.14
N TRP A 112 -8.59 -0.53 1.59
CA TRP A 112 -7.86 -1.79 1.59
C TRP A 112 -7.60 -2.22 0.16
N THR A 113 -6.36 -2.61 -0.15
CA THR A 113 -5.91 -2.99 -1.50
C THR A 113 -5.14 -4.31 -1.43
N GLN A 114 -5.39 -5.19 -2.39
CA GLN A 114 -4.74 -6.50 -2.56
C GLN A 114 -4.43 -6.72 -4.05
#